data_AF-A0A3E0HDV0-F1
#
_entry.id   AF-A0A3E0HDV0-F1
#
_cell.length_a   1.000
_cell.length_b   1.000
_cell.length_c   1.000
_cell.angle_alpha   90.00
_cell.angle_beta   90.00
_cell.angle_gamma   90.00
#
_symmetry.space_group_name_H-M   'P 1'
#
loop_
_entity.id
_entity.type
_entity.pdbx_description
1 polymer ?
#
loop_
_entity_poly.entity_id
_entity_poly.type
_entity_poly.pdbx_seq_one_letter_code
_entity_poly.pdbx_strand_id
1 'polypeptide(L)'
;MNEVDRLREAMAQPPGEQFAEVDVQQIMRRGGRLRLRRRLLTAAGAVAVLAAVAGSVIGVQLYRDGQASSPVSVAAPPVATNDAVPATPVLDTQVVDPTGNAVLYFSHGRNAAGVATYRLVLAHKDAAGKLTPVLATDADLTGGGFHNITTGHPGSFLPLFGYFVGPVAQIKAMYRDQPAQVMWKQVPELNVAVFWLPPKNGLEDVDANSSVQLDAFDAQGNGLYEDNGPTR
;
A
#
# COMPACT_ATOMS: atom_id res chain seq x y z
N MET A 1 52.63 51.83 -72.25
CA MET A 1 52.40 50.43 -71.80
C MET A 1 50.91 50.15 -71.99
N ASN A 2 50.57 49.13 -72.78
CA ASN A 2 49.19 48.83 -73.21
C ASN A 2 48.49 47.89 -72.22
N GLU A 3 47.17 48.00 -72.08
CA GLU A 3 46.36 47.15 -71.16
C GLU A 3 46.45 45.66 -71.49
N VAL A 4 46.68 45.33 -72.74
CA VAL A 4 46.85 43.94 -73.22
C VAL A 4 48.13 43.31 -72.65
N ASP A 5 49.19 44.11 -72.45
CA ASP A 5 50.44 43.62 -71.85
C ASP A 5 50.27 43.35 -70.35
N ARG A 6 49.51 44.20 -69.65
CA ARG A 6 49.16 44.00 -68.23
C ARG A 6 48.34 42.74 -68.01
N LEU A 7 47.38 42.43 -68.90
CA LEU A 7 46.57 41.22 -68.77
C LEU A 7 47.40 39.96 -69.03
N ARG A 8 48.34 40.01 -69.99
CA ARG A 8 49.23 38.89 -70.29
C ARG A 8 50.22 38.63 -69.16
N GLU A 9 50.68 39.68 -68.48
CA GLU A 9 51.55 39.58 -67.29
C GLU A 9 50.80 39.05 -66.06
N ALA A 10 49.56 39.48 -65.85
CA ALA A 10 48.71 38.97 -64.77
C ALA A 10 48.33 37.48 -64.95
N MET A 11 48.16 37.02 -66.19
CA MET A 11 47.88 35.60 -66.47
C MET A 11 49.14 34.72 -66.48
N ALA A 12 50.32 35.30 -66.67
CA ALA A 12 51.59 34.58 -66.65
C ALA A 12 52.16 34.39 -65.23
N GLN A 13 51.53 34.97 -64.21
CA GLN A 13 51.90 34.73 -62.81
C GLN A 13 51.38 33.36 -62.34
N PRO A 14 52.26 32.37 -62.12
CA PRO A 14 51.85 31.14 -61.47
C PRO A 14 51.37 31.48 -60.05
N PRO A 15 50.30 30.83 -59.54
CA PRO A 15 49.81 31.07 -58.19
C PRO A 15 50.94 30.80 -57.18
N GLY A 16 51.28 31.81 -56.39
CA GLY A 16 52.41 31.78 -55.45
C GLY A 16 52.19 30.93 -54.19
N GLU A 17 51.06 30.25 -54.07
CA GLU A 17 50.76 29.38 -52.94
C GLU A 17 50.95 27.92 -53.33
N GLN A 18 52.10 27.38 -52.94
CA GLN A 18 52.22 25.94 -52.75
C GLN A 18 51.19 25.55 -51.68
N PHE A 19 50.15 24.81 -52.08
CA PHE A 19 49.22 24.23 -51.13
C PHE A 19 50.03 23.42 -50.11
N ALA A 20 50.00 23.86 -48.84
CA ALA A 20 50.64 23.13 -47.76
C ALA A 20 50.10 21.70 -47.75
N GLU A 21 51.00 20.73 -47.65
CA GLU A 21 50.66 19.30 -47.65
C GLU A 21 49.58 19.05 -46.60
N VAL A 22 48.44 18.52 -47.04
CA VAL A 22 47.30 18.28 -46.16
C VAL A 22 47.69 17.20 -45.16
N ASP A 23 47.95 17.61 -43.92
CA ASP A 23 48.29 16.68 -42.83
C ASP A 23 47.06 15.84 -42.44
N VAL A 24 46.92 14.71 -43.13
CA VAL A 24 45.84 13.74 -42.92
C VAL A 24 45.87 13.21 -41.49
N GLN A 25 47.05 13.08 -40.85
CA GLN A 25 47.14 12.61 -39.47
C GLN A 25 46.55 13.62 -38.49
N GLN A 26 46.81 14.92 -38.69
CA GLN A 26 46.24 15.97 -37.86
C GLN A 26 44.71 16.02 -38.00
N ILE A 27 44.18 15.87 -39.23
CA ILE A 27 42.74 15.84 -39.50
C ILE A 27 42.09 14.61 -38.82
N MET A 28 42.70 13.43 -38.94
CA MET A 28 42.17 12.21 -38.30
C MET A 28 42.18 12.29 -36.77
N ARG A 29 43.24 12.86 -36.16
CA ARG A 29 43.29 13.09 -34.70
C ARG A 29 42.21 14.07 -34.23
N ARG A 30 41.95 15.15 -34.98
CA ARG A 30 40.87 16.11 -34.67
C ARG A 30 39.48 15.49 -34.82
N GLY A 31 39.27 14.67 -35.86
CA GLY A 31 38.00 13.98 -36.11
C GLY A 31 37.67 12.89 -35.07
N GLY A 32 38.68 12.13 -34.62
CA GLY A 32 38.51 11.07 -33.62
C GLY A 32 38.03 11.60 -32.26
N ARG A 33 38.55 12.77 -31.84
CA ARG A 33 38.20 13.40 -30.56
C ARG A 33 36.73 13.86 -30.51
N LEU A 34 36.18 14.26 -31.65
CA LEU A 34 34.76 14.65 -31.77
C LEU A 34 33.82 13.44 -31.73
N ARG A 35 34.21 12.30 -32.33
CA ARG A 35 33.45 11.03 -32.19
C ARG A 35 33.46 10.51 -30.77
N LEU A 36 34.58 10.61 -30.05
CA LEU A 36 34.67 10.19 -28.66
C LEU A 36 33.76 11.04 -27.75
N ARG A 37 33.78 12.38 -27.93
CA ARG A 37 32.92 13.30 -27.17
C ARG A 37 31.43 13.06 -27.41
N ARG A 38 31.02 12.80 -28.65
CA ARG A 38 29.61 12.48 -28.96
C ARG A 38 29.16 11.17 -28.32
N ARG A 39 30.00 10.13 -28.33
CA ARG A 39 29.68 8.83 -27.69
C ARG A 39 29.55 8.93 -26.17
N LEU A 40 30.39 9.74 -25.51
CA LEU A 40 30.34 9.92 -24.07
C LEU A 40 29.07 10.66 -23.60
N LEU A 41 28.61 11.67 -24.36
CA LEU A 41 27.39 12.42 -24.01
C LEU A 41 26.11 11.57 -24.14
N THR A 42 26.01 10.73 -25.17
CA THR A 42 24.87 9.81 -25.32
C THR A 42 24.87 8.68 -24.29
N ALA A 43 26.05 8.19 -23.89
CA ALA A 43 26.15 7.15 -22.87
C ALA A 43 25.83 7.69 -21.45
N ALA A 44 26.26 8.91 -21.12
CA ALA A 44 25.99 9.53 -19.82
C ALA A 44 24.49 9.83 -19.61
N GLY A 45 23.79 10.29 -20.65
CA GLY A 45 22.34 10.60 -20.56
C GLY A 45 21.47 9.37 -20.31
N ALA A 46 21.77 8.25 -20.96
CA ALA A 46 21.00 7.01 -20.80
C ALA A 46 21.17 6.39 -19.39
N VAL A 47 22.37 6.45 -18.83
CA VAL A 47 22.66 5.95 -17.48
C VAL A 47 21.96 6.80 -16.41
N ALA A 48 21.93 8.12 -16.58
CA ALA A 48 21.28 9.02 -15.61
C ALA A 48 19.76 8.80 -15.53
N VAL A 49 19.09 8.58 -16.66
CA VAL A 49 17.63 8.33 -16.69
C VAL A 49 17.29 6.98 -16.04
N LEU A 50 18.05 5.92 -16.34
CA LEU A 50 17.83 4.60 -15.72
C LEU A 50 18.09 4.64 -14.21
N ALA A 51 19.13 5.34 -13.76
CA ALA A 51 19.43 5.50 -12.34
C ALA A 51 18.34 6.30 -11.60
N ALA A 52 17.77 7.33 -12.23
CA ALA A 52 16.68 8.10 -11.65
C ALA A 52 15.39 7.28 -11.52
N VAL A 53 15.03 6.50 -12.55
CA VAL A 53 13.85 5.62 -12.50
C VAL A 53 14.04 4.51 -11.47
N ALA A 54 15.17 3.80 -11.49
CA ALA A 54 15.47 2.76 -10.50
C ALA A 54 15.52 3.33 -9.08
N GLY A 55 16.15 4.49 -8.88
CA GLY A 55 16.19 5.20 -7.61
C GLY A 55 14.81 5.63 -7.13
N SER A 56 13.92 6.06 -8.03
CA SER A 56 12.54 6.41 -7.66
C SER A 56 11.70 5.20 -7.26
N VAL A 57 11.85 4.06 -7.94
CA VAL A 57 11.12 2.82 -7.61
C VAL A 57 11.62 2.25 -6.28
N ILE A 58 12.95 2.19 -6.09
CA ILE A 58 13.57 1.72 -4.84
C ILE A 58 13.25 2.68 -3.69
N GLY A 59 13.31 4.00 -3.94
CA GLY A 59 12.96 5.02 -2.94
C GLY A 59 11.51 4.94 -2.50
N VAL A 60 10.57 4.71 -3.43
CA VAL A 60 9.14 4.53 -3.11
C VAL A 60 8.88 3.20 -2.40
N GLN A 61 9.59 2.12 -2.75
CA GLN A 61 9.50 0.85 -2.03
C GLN A 61 10.05 0.97 -0.60
N LEU A 62 11.25 1.53 -0.42
CA LEU A 62 11.84 1.74 0.91
C LEU A 62 11.03 2.72 1.78
N TYR A 63 10.41 3.74 1.17
CA TYR A 63 9.53 4.66 1.90
C TYR A 63 8.20 4.01 2.32
N ARG A 64 7.68 3.08 1.50
CA ARG A 64 6.49 2.29 1.83
C ARG A 64 6.77 1.21 2.86
N ASP A 65 7.92 0.53 2.76
CA ASP A 65 8.36 -0.47 3.73
C ASP A 65 8.80 0.16 5.07
N GLY A 66 9.13 1.46 5.05
CA GLY A 66 9.49 2.24 6.23
C GLY A 66 8.31 2.89 6.97
N GLN A 67 7.07 2.78 6.48
CA GLN A 67 5.91 3.12 7.30
C GLN A 67 5.77 2.04 8.37
N ALA A 68 6.13 2.40 9.60
CA ALA A 68 6.06 1.51 10.75
C ALA A 68 4.64 0.93 10.87
N SER A 69 4.49 -0.33 10.49
CA SER A 69 3.33 -1.16 10.78
C SER A 69 3.22 -1.28 12.30
N SER A 70 2.12 -0.80 12.89
CA SER A 70 1.86 -1.04 14.31
C SER A 70 1.46 -2.51 14.49
N PRO A 71 2.22 -3.31 15.26
CA PRO A 71 1.75 -4.64 15.63
C PRO A 71 0.55 -4.47 16.56
N VAL A 72 -0.59 -5.08 16.22
CA VAL A 72 -1.76 -5.03 17.09
C VAL A 72 -2.00 -6.40 17.72
N SER A 73 -2.25 -6.41 19.03
CA SER A 73 -2.51 -7.63 19.79
C SER A 73 -3.95 -8.12 19.60
N VAL A 74 -4.10 -9.44 19.41
CA VAL A 74 -5.40 -10.09 19.36
C VAL A 74 -5.95 -10.22 20.79
N ALA A 75 -7.13 -9.65 21.04
CA ALA A 75 -7.81 -9.76 22.34
C ALA A 75 -8.47 -11.14 22.51
N ALA A 76 -8.55 -11.61 23.76
CA ALA A 76 -9.27 -12.83 24.11
C ALA A 76 -10.78 -12.75 23.75
N PRO A 77 -11.42 -13.86 23.36
CA PRO A 77 -12.80 -13.83 22.89
C PRO A 77 -13.79 -13.51 24.04
N PRO A 78 -14.66 -12.49 23.91
CA PRO A 78 -15.69 -12.21 24.91
C PRO A 78 -16.87 -13.20 24.90
N VAL A 79 -17.70 -13.10 25.95
CA VAL A 79 -18.82 -14.00 26.26
C VAL A 79 -19.96 -13.88 25.25
N ALA A 80 -20.57 -15.01 24.89
CA ALA A 80 -21.74 -15.09 24.02
C ALA A 80 -22.95 -14.37 24.63
N THR A 81 -23.69 -13.60 23.82
CA THR A 81 -24.95 -12.95 24.23
C THR A 81 -26.07 -13.35 23.30
N ASN A 82 -27.14 -13.97 23.79
CA ASN A 82 -28.23 -14.44 22.93
C ASN A 82 -29.16 -13.33 22.40
N ASP A 83 -29.05 -12.11 22.92
CA ASP A 83 -30.04 -11.03 22.69
C ASP A 83 -29.52 -9.88 21.80
N ALA A 84 -28.43 -10.10 21.06
CA ALA A 84 -27.91 -9.08 20.17
C ALA A 84 -28.79 -8.92 18.92
N VAL A 85 -29.40 -7.74 18.78
CA VAL A 85 -30.16 -7.35 17.59
C VAL A 85 -29.30 -6.42 16.72
N PRO A 86 -29.20 -6.68 15.40
CA PRO A 86 -28.44 -5.80 14.50
C PRO A 86 -28.97 -4.36 14.51
N ALA A 87 -28.08 -3.42 14.80
CA ALA A 87 -28.27 -1.98 14.64
C ALA A 87 -27.74 -1.47 13.30
N THR A 88 -26.86 -2.25 12.65
CA THR A 88 -26.30 -1.97 11.32
C THR A 88 -26.64 -3.10 10.35
N PRO A 89 -26.41 -2.91 9.03
CA PRO A 89 -26.49 -4.01 8.08
C PRO A 89 -25.60 -5.18 8.51
N VAL A 90 -26.14 -6.39 8.34
CA VAL A 90 -25.41 -7.63 8.61
C VAL A 90 -24.39 -7.86 7.49
N LEU A 91 -23.13 -7.96 7.86
CA LEU A 91 -22.01 -8.15 6.96
C LEU A 91 -21.73 -9.65 6.82
N ASP A 92 -21.87 -10.15 5.60
CA ASP A 92 -21.55 -11.53 5.26
C ASP A 92 -20.02 -11.70 5.13
N THR A 93 -19.44 -12.57 5.96
CA THR A 93 -17.98 -12.81 5.91
C THR A 93 -17.57 -13.82 4.85
N GLN A 94 -18.54 -14.54 4.28
CA GLN A 94 -18.36 -15.71 3.40
C GLN A 94 -17.63 -16.90 4.06
N VAL A 95 -17.44 -16.86 5.38
CA VAL A 95 -16.83 -17.95 6.15
C VAL A 95 -17.96 -18.85 6.65
N VAL A 96 -17.99 -20.09 6.15
CA VAL A 96 -19.02 -21.07 6.49
C VAL A 96 -18.41 -22.20 7.31
N ASP A 97 -19.09 -22.57 8.40
CA ASP A 97 -18.75 -23.70 9.25
C ASP A 97 -19.99 -24.58 9.50
N PRO A 98 -19.90 -25.69 10.27
CA PRO A 98 -21.05 -26.55 10.54
C PRO A 98 -22.22 -25.87 11.27
N THR A 99 -22.00 -24.72 11.90
CA THR A 99 -23.03 -23.96 12.63
C THR A 99 -23.70 -22.88 11.77
N GLY A 100 -23.09 -22.49 10.66
CA GLY A 100 -23.69 -21.63 9.65
C GLY A 100 -22.68 -20.71 8.99
N ASN A 101 -23.19 -19.64 8.36
CA ASN A 101 -22.34 -18.60 7.81
C ASN A 101 -21.99 -17.58 8.91
N ALA A 102 -20.70 -17.33 9.14
CA ALA A 102 -20.25 -16.30 10.05
C ALA A 102 -20.59 -14.91 9.49
N VAL A 103 -21.18 -14.07 10.33
CA VAL A 103 -21.57 -12.70 9.98
C VAL A 103 -21.17 -11.73 11.07
N LEU A 104 -20.90 -10.49 10.67
CA LEU A 104 -20.53 -9.39 11.55
C LEU A 104 -21.58 -8.29 11.50
N TYR A 105 -21.90 -7.69 12.64
CA TYR A 105 -22.75 -6.50 12.70
C TYR A 105 -22.52 -5.74 14.00
N PHE A 106 -22.91 -4.47 14.04
CA PHE A 106 -23.01 -3.75 15.31
C PHE A 106 -24.40 -3.92 15.90
N SER A 107 -24.48 -4.09 17.22
CA SER A 107 -25.70 -4.03 18.00
C SER A 107 -25.65 -2.89 19.02
N HIS A 108 -26.81 -2.48 19.52
CA HIS A 108 -26.86 -1.61 20.69
C HIS A 108 -26.54 -2.40 21.95
N GLY A 109 -25.76 -1.80 22.85
CA GLY A 109 -25.40 -2.38 24.13
C GLY A 109 -25.32 -1.33 25.23
N ARG A 110 -24.86 -1.77 26.39
CA ARG A 110 -24.43 -0.91 27.48
C ARG A 110 -23.08 -1.40 27.98
N ASN A 111 -22.16 -0.46 28.24
CA ASN A 111 -20.88 -0.79 28.84
C ASN A 111 -21.04 -1.16 30.33
N ALA A 112 -19.94 -1.50 31.02
CA ALA A 112 -19.96 -1.86 32.44
C ALA A 112 -20.54 -0.77 33.37
N ALA A 113 -20.47 0.50 32.95
CA ALA A 113 -21.06 1.64 33.67
C ALA A 113 -22.55 1.89 33.33
N GLY A 114 -23.17 1.05 32.50
CA GLY A 114 -24.56 1.17 32.09
C GLY A 114 -24.82 2.24 31.02
N VAL A 115 -23.78 2.84 30.46
CA VAL A 115 -23.86 3.85 29.40
C VAL A 115 -24.13 3.16 28.07
N ALA A 116 -25.07 3.71 27.28
CA ALA A 116 -25.39 3.21 25.96
C ALA A 116 -24.13 3.22 25.07
N THR A 117 -23.87 2.09 24.42
CA THR A 117 -22.71 1.89 23.54
C THR A 117 -23.09 1.03 22.35
N TYR A 118 -22.18 0.88 21.40
CA TYR A 118 -22.26 -0.14 20.36
C TYR A 118 -21.46 -1.37 20.77
N ARG A 119 -21.84 -2.51 20.21
CA ARG A 119 -21.08 -3.76 20.30
C ARG A 119 -20.83 -4.29 18.91
N LEU A 120 -19.60 -4.68 18.60
CA LEU A 120 -19.33 -5.49 17.42
C LEU A 120 -19.62 -6.94 17.76
N VAL A 121 -20.48 -7.57 16.96
CA VAL A 121 -21.00 -8.92 17.19
C VAL A 121 -20.60 -9.82 16.04
N LEU A 122 -20.03 -10.97 16.38
CA LEU A 122 -19.89 -12.12 15.50
C LEU A 122 -21.03 -13.09 15.79
N ALA A 123 -21.73 -13.51 14.73
CA ALA A 123 -22.85 -14.45 14.82
C ALA A 123 -22.80 -15.47 13.69
N HIS A 124 -23.53 -16.57 13.84
CA HIS A 124 -23.87 -17.45 12.73
C HIS A 124 -25.24 -17.11 12.17
N LYS A 125 -25.33 -17.03 10.85
CA LYS A 125 -26.56 -16.95 10.09
C LYS A 125 -26.86 -18.33 9.50
N ASP A 126 -27.99 -18.91 9.91
CA ASP A 126 -28.45 -20.19 9.36
C ASP A 126 -29.15 -20.00 8.00
N ALA A 127 -29.56 -21.12 7.38
CA ALA A 127 -30.25 -21.13 6.09
C ALA A 127 -31.62 -20.43 6.12
N ALA A 128 -32.26 -20.33 7.29
CA ALA A 128 -33.50 -19.59 7.48
C ALA A 128 -33.27 -18.09 7.74
N GLY A 129 -32.01 -17.66 7.82
CA GLY A 129 -31.60 -16.28 8.11
C GLY A 129 -31.61 -15.94 9.59
N LYS A 130 -31.81 -16.91 10.49
CA LYS A 130 -31.73 -16.70 11.94
C LYS A 130 -30.29 -16.41 12.32
N LEU A 131 -30.11 -15.37 13.13
CA LEU A 131 -28.82 -15.01 13.70
C LEU A 131 -28.66 -15.63 15.08
N THR A 132 -27.54 -16.32 15.29
CA THR A 132 -27.14 -16.87 16.59
C THR A 132 -25.82 -16.19 16.98
N PRO A 133 -25.84 -15.19 17.87
CA PRO A 133 -24.62 -14.50 18.26
C PRO A 133 -23.68 -15.44 19.00
N VAL A 134 -22.41 -15.39 18.64
CA VAL A 134 -21.33 -16.22 19.22
C VAL A 134 -20.50 -15.37 20.18
N LEU A 135 -20.22 -14.13 19.80
CA LEU A 135 -19.30 -13.26 20.49
C LEU A 135 -19.71 -11.81 20.30
N ALA A 136 -19.64 -11.03 21.38
CA ALA A 136 -19.93 -9.60 21.35
C ALA A 136 -18.88 -8.83 22.15
N THR A 137 -18.30 -7.81 21.53
CA THR A 137 -17.29 -6.93 22.13
C THR A 137 -17.81 -5.49 22.13
N ASP A 138 -17.66 -4.78 23.26
CA ASP A 138 -17.99 -3.36 23.35
C ASP A 138 -17.14 -2.57 22.36
N ALA A 139 -17.77 -1.77 21.52
CA ALA A 139 -17.12 -0.97 20.50
C ALA A 139 -16.90 0.46 21.00
N ASP A 140 -15.64 0.86 21.11
CA ASP A 140 -15.25 2.25 21.26
C ASP A 140 -15.13 2.88 19.87
N LEU A 141 -16.10 3.73 19.54
CA LEU A 141 -16.10 4.45 18.27
C LEU A 141 -15.33 5.78 18.37
N THR A 142 -14.64 6.01 19.49
CA THR A 142 -13.79 7.18 19.71
C THR A 142 -12.32 6.83 19.45
N GLY A 143 -11.57 7.79 18.90
CA GLY A 143 -10.17 7.59 18.50
C GLY A 143 -10.03 6.91 17.13
N GLY A 144 -9.19 7.47 16.27
CA GLY A 144 -8.89 6.89 14.96
C GLY A 144 -7.98 5.68 15.06
N GLY A 145 -8.13 4.71 14.16
CA GLY A 145 -7.27 3.52 14.13
C GLY A 145 -8.03 2.20 14.15
N PHE A 146 -7.29 1.11 14.36
CA PHE A 146 -7.84 -0.24 14.45
C PHE A 146 -8.27 -0.57 15.88
N HIS A 147 -9.42 -1.22 16.01
CA HIS A 147 -10.05 -1.54 17.28
C HIS A 147 -10.63 -2.96 17.28
N ASN A 148 -10.72 -3.54 18.49
CA ASN A 148 -11.33 -4.85 18.76
C ASN A 148 -10.86 -5.97 17.84
N ILE A 149 -9.54 -6.03 17.58
CA ILE A 149 -8.94 -7.13 16.85
C ILE A 149 -9.01 -8.38 17.72
N THR A 150 -9.85 -9.31 17.32
CA THR A 150 -10.08 -10.56 18.05
C THR A 150 -10.32 -11.68 17.06
N THR A 151 -10.08 -12.91 17.50
CA THR A 151 -10.51 -14.10 16.78
C THR A 151 -11.81 -14.60 17.38
N GLY A 152 -12.54 -15.43 16.62
CA GLY A 152 -13.50 -16.29 17.28
C GLY A 152 -12.81 -17.27 18.24
N HIS A 153 -13.58 -18.20 18.82
CA HIS A 153 -13.05 -19.16 19.79
C HIS A 153 -11.75 -19.85 19.29
N PRO A 154 -10.71 -20.04 20.13
CA PRO A 154 -9.49 -20.73 19.71
C PRO A 154 -9.79 -22.11 19.13
N GLY A 155 -9.23 -22.44 17.97
CA GLY A 155 -9.48 -23.69 17.25
C GLY A 155 -10.80 -23.74 16.45
N SER A 156 -11.51 -22.61 16.31
CA SER A 156 -12.69 -22.49 15.45
C SER A 156 -12.34 -21.86 14.10
N PHE A 157 -13.11 -22.20 13.06
CA PHE A 157 -13.04 -21.60 11.72
C PHE A 157 -13.60 -20.17 11.67
N LEU A 158 -13.57 -19.44 12.78
CA LEU A 158 -14.06 -18.08 12.82
C LEU A 158 -12.95 -17.12 12.40
N PRO A 159 -13.26 -16.10 11.59
CA PRO A 159 -12.23 -15.18 11.10
C PRO A 159 -11.61 -14.39 12.26
N LEU A 160 -10.39 -13.89 12.07
CA LEU A 160 -9.92 -12.72 12.81
C LEU A 160 -10.70 -11.52 12.31
N PHE A 161 -11.19 -10.67 13.20
CA PHE A 161 -11.99 -9.51 12.80
C PHE A 161 -11.80 -8.34 13.75
N GLY A 162 -12.22 -7.16 13.28
CA GLY A 162 -12.19 -5.92 14.03
C GLY A 162 -12.82 -4.80 13.21
N TYR A 163 -12.59 -3.56 13.61
CA TYR A 163 -13.00 -2.39 12.84
C TYR A 163 -11.94 -1.29 12.86
N PHE A 164 -11.97 -0.45 11.84
CA PHE A 164 -11.18 0.77 11.73
C PHE A 164 -12.12 1.98 11.89
N VAL A 165 -11.80 2.92 12.77
CA VAL A 165 -12.58 4.15 12.97
C VAL A 165 -12.10 5.21 11.99
N GLY A 166 -12.96 5.59 11.04
CA GLY A 166 -12.69 6.59 10.01
C GLY A 166 -12.93 6.08 8.57
N PRO A 167 -12.77 6.99 7.58
CA PRO A 167 -12.84 6.62 6.17
C PRO A 167 -11.56 5.88 5.76
N VAL A 168 -11.71 4.71 5.16
CA VAL A 168 -10.58 3.93 4.63
C VAL A 168 -10.86 3.54 3.18
N ALA A 169 -9.82 3.58 2.35
CA ALA A 169 -9.90 3.14 0.97
C ALA A 169 -9.23 1.78 0.75
N GLN A 170 -8.27 1.43 1.62
CA GLN A 170 -7.58 0.14 1.57
C GLN A 170 -7.13 -0.28 2.97
N ILE A 171 -7.27 -1.56 3.28
CA ILE A 171 -6.65 -2.20 4.44
C ILE A 171 -5.68 -3.26 3.93
N LYS A 172 -4.50 -3.35 4.54
CA LYS A 172 -3.53 -4.42 4.33
C LYS A 172 -3.28 -5.13 5.65
N ALA A 173 -2.99 -6.42 5.56
CA ALA A 173 -2.66 -7.23 6.72
C ALA A 173 -1.42 -8.07 6.44
N MET A 174 -0.57 -8.22 7.45
CA MET A 174 0.53 -9.18 7.45
C MET A 174 0.48 -10.04 8.70
N TYR A 175 0.70 -11.35 8.52
CA TYR A 175 0.81 -12.32 9.59
C TYR A 175 2.07 -13.16 9.35
N ARG A 176 2.94 -13.26 10.37
CA ARG A 176 4.25 -13.94 10.26
C ARG A 176 5.05 -13.48 9.02
N ASP A 177 5.08 -12.18 8.80
CA ASP A 177 5.73 -11.52 7.66
C ASP A 177 5.22 -11.95 6.27
N GLN A 178 4.06 -12.60 6.20
CA GLN A 178 3.39 -12.97 4.95
C GLN A 178 2.13 -12.10 4.75
N PRO A 179 1.86 -11.64 3.52
CA PRO A 179 0.62 -10.96 3.21
C PRO A 179 -0.61 -11.83 3.54
N ALA A 180 -1.51 -11.30 4.35
CA ALA A 180 -2.77 -11.93 4.69
C ALA A 180 -3.91 -11.31 3.89
N GLN A 181 -4.87 -12.14 3.46
CA GLN A 181 -6.06 -11.64 2.78
C GLN A 181 -6.99 -10.99 3.81
N VAL A 182 -7.21 -9.68 3.66
CA VAL A 182 -8.18 -8.92 4.44
C VAL A 182 -9.37 -8.52 3.57
N MET A 183 -10.56 -8.84 4.06
CA MET A 183 -11.82 -8.35 3.53
C MET A 183 -12.32 -7.24 4.43
N TRP A 184 -13.01 -6.25 3.87
CA TRP A 184 -13.57 -5.16 4.67
C TRP A 184 -14.78 -4.54 3.99
N LYS A 185 -15.59 -3.85 4.79
CA LYS A 185 -16.76 -3.10 4.33
C LYS A 185 -16.99 -1.87 5.19
N GLN A 186 -17.25 -0.73 4.53
CA GLN A 186 -17.64 0.49 5.21
C GLN A 186 -19.03 0.36 5.81
N VAL A 187 -19.20 0.87 7.03
CA VAL A 187 -20.46 1.09 7.74
C VAL A 187 -20.61 2.61 7.95
N PRO A 188 -21.19 3.33 6.98
CA PRO A 188 -21.23 4.78 6.98
C PRO A 188 -21.97 5.37 8.17
N GLU A 189 -22.99 4.66 8.70
CA GLU A 189 -23.80 5.13 9.82
C GLU A 189 -22.98 5.32 11.10
N LEU A 190 -21.88 4.58 11.23
CA LEU A 190 -20.98 4.63 12.39
C LEU A 190 -19.60 5.23 12.05
N ASN A 191 -19.38 5.66 10.81
CA ASN A 191 -18.08 6.12 10.32
C ASN A 191 -16.94 5.12 10.61
N VAL A 192 -17.20 3.82 10.42
CA VAL A 192 -16.20 2.76 10.60
C VAL A 192 -16.13 1.84 9.39
N ALA A 193 -15.01 1.15 9.23
CA ALA A 193 -14.87 0.02 8.33
C ALA A 193 -14.66 -1.25 9.14
N VAL A 194 -15.58 -2.21 9.00
CA VAL A 194 -15.42 -3.54 9.61
C VAL A 194 -14.55 -4.38 8.68
N PHE A 195 -13.56 -5.05 9.23
CA PHE A 195 -12.67 -5.92 8.48
C PHE A 195 -12.60 -7.32 9.11
N TRP A 196 -12.27 -8.29 8.28
CA TRP A 196 -12.04 -9.67 8.70
C TRP A 196 -11.04 -10.36 7.80
N LEU A 197 -10.30 -11.29 8.39
CA LEU A 197 -9.34 -12.15 7.72
C LEU A 197 -9.89 -13.59 7.81
N PRO A 198 -10.25 -14.21 6.67
CA PRO A 198 -10.70 -15.60 6.65
C PRO A 198 -9.64 -16.53 7.25
N PRO A 199 -10.03 -17.63 7.92
CA PRO A 199 -9.11 -18.57 8.57
C PRO A 199 -8.42 -19.50 7.55
N LYS A 200 -7.95 -18.97 6.43
CA LYS A 200 -7.28 -19.73 5.36
C LYS A 200 -5.83 -19.26 5.24
N ASN A 201 -5.01 -20.10 4.61
CA ASN A 201 -3.62 -19.77 4.26
C ASN A 201 -2.72 -19.53 5.48
N GLY A 202 -2.86 -20.35 6.53
CA GLY A 202 -2.02 -20.29 7.72
C GLY A 202 -2.54 -19.35 8.80
N LEU A 203 -3.78 -18.86 8.69
CA LEU A 203 -4.45 -18.10 9.74
C LEU A 203 -5.29 -18.99 10.68
N GLU A 204 -5.31 -20.31 10.47
CA GLU A 204 -6.04 -21.26 11.31
C GLU A 204 -5.55 -21.30 12.77
N ASP A 205 -4.30 -20.91 13.00
CA ASP A 205 -3.63 -20.96 14.31
C ASP A 205 -3.53 -19.59 15.01
N VAL A 206 -4.17 -18.55 14.45
CA VAL A 206 -4.19 -17.23 15.07
C VAL A 206 -4.96 -17.28 16.39
N ASP A 207 -4.31 -16.86 17.46
CA ASP A 207 -4.84 -16.83 18.81
C ASP A 207 -4.56 -15.48 19.49
N ALA A 208 -4.91 -15.36 20.77
CA ALA A 208 -4.64 -14.15 21.55
C ALA A 208 -3.14 -13.85 21.76
N ASN A 209 -2.24 -14.80 21.48
CA ASN A 209 -0.78 -14.59 21.55
C ASN A 209 -0.17 -14.19 20.21
N SER A 210 -0.99 -14.21 19.15
CA SER A 210 -0.57 -13.88 17.80
C SER A 210 -0.51 -12.36 17.61
N SER A 211 0.43 -11.92 16.78
CA SER A 211 0.56 -10.52 16.37
C SER A 211 0.26 -10.43 14.88
N VAL A 212 -0.65 -9.52 14.51
CA VAL A 212 -1.00 -9.20 13.13
C VAL A 212 -0.66 -7.74 12.90
N GLN A 213 0.03 -7.45 11.81
CA GLN A 213 0.29 -6.09 11.37
C GLN A 213 -0.87 -5.66 10.47
N LEU A 214 -1.45 -4.50 10.76
CA LEU A 214 -2.56 -3.95 9.99
C LEU A 214 -2.22 -2.51 9.60
N ASP A 215 -2.43 -2.19 8.32
CA ASP A 215 -2.24 -0.84 7.79
C ASP A 215 -3.49 -0.41 7.05
N ALA A 216 -3.97 0.80 7.35
CA ALA A 216 -5.07 1.45 6.65
C ALA A 216 -4.53 2.56 5.75
N PHE A 217 -5.15 2.77 4.59
CA PHE A 217 -4.76 3.80 3.64
C PHE A 217 -5.97 4.60 3.14
N ASP A 218 -5.75 5.89 2.89
CA ASP A 218 -6.70 6.75 2.21
C ASP A 218 -6.75 6.47 0.69
N ALA A 219 -7.63 7.17 -0.02
CA ALA A 219 -7.80 6.99 -1.47
C ALA A 219 -6.56 7.42 -2.29
N GLN A 220 -5.67 8.20 -1.69
CA GLN A 220 -4.41 8.66 -2.27
C GLN A 220 -3.25 7.71 -1.96
N GLY A 221 -3.47 6.71 -1.10
CA GLY A 221 -2.49 5.72 -0.69
C GLY A 221 -1.59 6.18 0.46
N ASN A 222 -1.96 7.24 1.18
CA ASN A 222 -1.28 7.64 2.41
C ASN A 222 -1.72 6.75 3.56
N GLY A 223 -0.79 6.42 4.45
CA GLY A 223 -1.08 5.64 5.66
C GLY A 223 -1.98 6.43 6.61
N LEU A 224 -3.05 5.78 7.07
CA LEU A 224 -3.93 6.26 8.11
C LEU A 224 -3.44 5.68 9.43
N TYR A 225 -2.80 6.50 10.24
CA TYR A 225 -2.21 6.08 11.51
C TYR A 225 -3.27 5.96 12.60
N GLU A 226 -3.00 5.08 13.57
CA GLU A 226 -3.68 5.11 14.87
C GLU A 226 -3.51 6.50 15.47
N ASP A 227 -4.62 7.18 15.72
CA ASP A 227 -4.61 8.37 16.55
C ASP A 227 -4.39 7.86 17.96
N ASN A 228 -3.13 7.80 18.39
CA ASN A 228 -2.76 7.53 19.78
C ASN A 228 -3.29 8.69 20.64
N GLY A 229 -4.60 8.70 20.87
CA GLY A 229 -5.24 9.49 21.91
C GLY A 229 -4.55 9.20 23.24
N PRO A 230 -4.47 10.21 24.12
CA PRO A 230 -3.46 10.25 25.17
C PRO A 230 -3.59 9.05 26.08
N THR A 231 -2.49 8.31 26.22
CA THR A 231 -2.24 7.42 27.35
C THR A 231 -2.64 8.14 28.65
N ARG A 232 -3.68 7.64 29.31
CA ARG A 232 -4.08 8.05 30.66
C ARG A 232 -3.93 6.87 31.60
#